data_AF-A0A2V8Z802-F1
#
_entry.id   AF-A0A2V8Z802-F1
#
_cell.length_a   1.000
_cell.length_b   1.000
_cell.length_c   1.000
_cell.angle_alpha   90.00
_cell.angle_beta   90.00
_cell.angle_gamma   90.00
#
_symmetry.space_group_name_H-M   'P 1'
#
loop_
_entity.id
_entity.type
_entity.pdbx_description
1 polymer ?
#
loop_
_entity_poly.entity_id
_entity_poly.type
_entity_poly.pdbx_seq_one_letter_code
_entity_poly.pdbx_strand_id
1 'polypeptide(L)'
;LEVKGVEPTNNGAERALRTALQWRKICFGNRRRSGEIATARLLTVTQTCKRQQRHALGYLREAVQCHRRRTASPSLLPRRI
;
A
#
# COMPACT_ATOMS: atom_id res chain seq x y z
N LEU A 1 -19.42 -13.52 14.83
CA LEU A 1 -20.38 -14.30 14.01
C LEU A 1 -19.60 -14.95 12.89
N GLU A 2 -19.18 -16.19 13.08
CA GLU A 2 -18.54 -16.98 12.02
C GLU A 2 -19.66 -17.71 11.24
N VAL A 3 -19.80 -17.43 9.95
CA VAL A 3 -20.76 -18.09 9.06
C VAL A 3 -20.02 -19.15 8.27
N LYS A 4 -20.44 -20.41 8.41
CA LYS A 4 -19.78 -21.58 7.81
C LYS A 4 -19.78 -21.45 6.27
N GLY A 5 -18.60 -21.44 5.66
CA GLY A 5 -18.43 -21.37 4.20
C GLY A 5 -18.22 -19.96 3.62
N VAL A 6 -18.25 -18.91 4.46
CA VAL A 6 -17.89 -17.55 4.05
C VAL A 6 -16.52 -17.22 4.63
N GLU A 7 -15.52 -17.00 3.76
CA GLU A 7 -14.23 -16.47 4.19
C GLU A 7 -14.49 -15.14 4.91
N PRO A 8 -13.99 -14.94 6.15
CA PRO A 8 -14.19 -13.71 6.90
C PRO A 8 -13.81 -12.52 6.02
N THR A 9 -14.78 -11.65 5.71
CA THR A 9 -14.59 -10.53 4.77
C THR A 9 -13.52 -9.53 5.26
N ASN A 10 -13.14 -9.61 6.54
CA ASN A 10 -12.08 -8.84 7.18
C ASN A 10 -10.66 -9.37 6.88
N ASN A 11 -10.46 -10.63 6.45
CA ASN A 11 -9.13 -11.22 6.27
C ASN A 11 -8.27 -10.41 5.30
N GLY A 12 -8.85 -9.89 4.21
CA GLY A 12 -8.12 -9.07 3.24
C GLY A 12 -7.63 -7.74 3.82
N ALA A 13 -8.51 -7.03 4.54
CA ALA A 13 -8.20 -5.75 5.15
C ALA A 13 -7.22 -5.90 6.32
N GLU A 14 -7.44 -6.89 7.18
CA GLU A 14 -6.55 -7.20 8.30
C GLU A 14 -5.16 -7.62 7.81
N ARG A 15 -5.07 -8.46 6.77
CA ARG A 15 -3.78 -8.82 6.14
C ARG A 15 -3.08 -7.61 5.55
N ALA A 16 -3.81 -6.66 4.96
CA ALA A 16 -3.25 -5.42 4.44
C ALA A 16 -2.69 -4.52 5.56
N LEU A 17 -3.38 -4.43 6.70
CA LEU A 17 -2.98 -3.60 7.83
C LEU A 17 -1.90 -4.24 8.71
N ARG A 18 -1.77 -5.57 8.69
CA ARG A 18 -0.82 -6.32 9.54
C ARG A 18 0.61 -5.79 9.44
N THR A 19 1.09 -5.52 8.24
CA THR A 19 2.44 -4.97 8.03
C THR A 19 2.61 -3.61 8.71
N ALA A 20 1.60 -2.74 8.62
CA ALA A 20 1.63 -1.42 9.26
C ALA A 20 1.68 -1.52 10.78
N LEU A 21 0.86 -2.42 11.35
CA LEU A 21 0.76 -2.64 12.79
C LEU A 21 2.04 -3.26 13.36
N GLN A 22 2.60 -4.27 12.70
CA GLN A 22 3.86 -4.89 13.08
C GLN A 22 5.01 -3.87 13.05
N TRP A 23 5.10 -3.08 11.98
CA TRP A 23 6.11 -2.03 11.87
C TRP A 23 5.98 -0.99 12.98
N ARG A 24 4.77 -0.51 13.28
CA ARG A 24 4.54 0.45 14.37
C ARG A 24 4.94 -0.14 15.73
N LYS A 25 4.64 -1.42 15.95
CA LYS A 25 4.96 -2.12 17.20
C LYS A 25 6.46 -2.33 17.40
N ILE A 26 7.19 -2.74 16.36
CA ILE A 26 8.60 -3.12 16.45
C ILE A 26 9.52 -1.91 16.26
N CYS A 27 9.15 -0.96 15.40
CA CYS A 27 9.98 0.18 15.03
C CYS A 27 9.48 1.51 15.61
N PHE A 28 8.50 1.48 16.53
CA PHE A 28 7.89 2.65 17.19
C PHE A 28 7.18 3.66 16.27
N GLY A 29 7.03 3.34 14.97
CA GLY A 29 6.27 4.15 14.03
C GLY A 29 6.89 5.52 13.73
N ASN A 30 6.04 6.49 13.39
CA ASN A 30 6.46 7.87 13.08
C ASN A 30 6.16 8.82 14.25
N ARG A 31 7.04 9.82 14.46
CA ARG A 31 6.83 10.90 15.44
C ARG A 31 6.25 12.18 14.85
N ARG A 32 6.12 12.26 13.52
CA ARG A 32 5.61 13.42 12.79
C ARG A 32 4.53 13.00 11.81
N ARG A 33 3.52 13.86 11.65
CA ARG A 33 2.40 13.65 10.71
C ARG A 33 2.84 13.42 9.26
N SER A 34 3.89 14.13 8.83
CA SER A 34 4.47 13.94 7.48
C SER A 34 5.03 12.52 7.28
N GLY A 35 5.68 11.97 8.31
CA GLY A 35 6.16 10.59 8.30
C GLY A 35 5.01 9.58 8.25
N GLU A 36 3.94 9.80 9.03
CA GLU A 36 2.74 8.95 9.00
C GLU A 36 2.12 8.89 7.59
N ILE A 37 1.97 10.05 6.95
CA ILE A 37 1.42 10.15 5.59
C ILE A 37 2.34 9.44 4.58
N ALA A 38 3.66 9.61 4.70
CA ALA A 38 4.62 8.94 3.83
C ALA A 38 4.53 7.40 3.97
N THR A 39 4.52 6.88 5.20
CA THR A 39 4.36 5.44 5.45
C THR A 39 3.02 4.93 4.93
N ALA A 40 1.91 5.65 5.18
CA ALA A 40 0.59 5.26 4.69
C ALA A 40 0.56 5.15 3.15
N ARG A 41 1.20 6.08 2.44
CA ARG A 41 1.33 6.03 0.97
C ARG A 41 2.17 4.85 0.51
N LEU A 42 3.31 4.58 1.15
CA LEU A 42 4.18 3.45 0.80
C LEU A 42 3.48 2.10 1.01
N LEU A 43 2.73 1.95 2.10
CA LEU A 43 1.94 0.75 2.38
C LEU A 43 0.82 0.58 1.36
N THR A 44 0.12 1.67 1.02
CA THR A 44 -0.95 1.67 0.01
C THR A 44 -0.41 1.21 -1.34
N VAL A 45 0.71 1.80 -1.79
CA VAL A 45 1.35 1.41 -3.06
C VAL A 45 1.78 -0.05 -3.02
N THR A 46 2.53 -0.47 -1.99
CA THR A 46 3.06 -1.82 -1.90
C THR A 46 1.95 -2.87 -1.89
N GLN A 47 0.91 -2.65 -1.07
CA GLN A 47 -0.20 -3.59 -0.97
C GLN A 47 -1.05 -3.62 -2.23
N THR A 48 -1.28 -2.47 -2.86
CA THR A 48 -2.04 -2.40 -4.11
C THR A 48 -1.29 -3.07 -5.26
N CYS A 49 0.00 -2.77 -5.41
CA CYS A 49 0.86 -3.44 -6.39
C CYS A 49 0.89 -4.95 -6.17
N LYS A 50 1.01 -5.42 -4.92
CA LYS A 50 0.95 -6.85 -4.58
C LYS A 50 -0.37 -7.50 -5.01
N ARG A 51 -1.51 -6.85 -4.74
CA ARG A 51 -2.84 -7.35 -5.16
C ARG A 51 -3.01 -7.37 -6.67
N GLN A 52 -2.41 -6.41 -7.38
CA GLN A 52 -2.43 -6.32 -8.84
C GLN A 52 -1.34 -7.15 -9.53
N GLN A 53 -0.52 -7.91 -8.78
CA GLN A 53 0.65 -8.62 -9.32
C GLN A 53 1.63 -7.70 -10.08
N ARG A 54 1.74 -6.43 -9.64
CA ARG A 54 2.63 -5.41 -10.20
C ARG A 54 3.89 -5.23 -9.35
N HIS A 55 5.03 -4.96 -9.96
CA HIS A 55 6.29 -4.70 -9.26
C HIS A 55 6.28 -3.35 -8.51
N ALA A 56 6.20 -3.38 -7.17
CA ALA A 56 6.03 -2.19 -6.34
C ALA A 56 7.19 -1.18 -6.44
N LEU A 57 8.45 -1.64 -6.37
CA LEU A 57 9.62 -0.77 -6.53
C LEU A 57 9.71 -0.18 -7.94
N GLY A 58 9.27 -0.94 -8.95
CA GLY A 58 9.18 -0.45 -10.33
C GLY A 58 8.19 0.71 -10.45
N TYR A 59 7.00 0.56 -9.85
CA TYR A 59 6.01 1.63 -9.78
C TYR A 59 6.55 2.87 -9.06
N LEU A 60 7.16 2.71 -7.89
CA LEU A 60 7.70 3.83 -7.12
C LEU A 60 8.81 4.57 -7.89
N ARG A 61 9.70 3.83 -8.56
CA ARG A 61 10.73 4.40 -9.43
C ARG A 61 10.09 5.26 -10.53
N GLU A 62 9.13 4.71 -11.26
CA GLU A 62 8.41 5.41 -12.33
C GLU A 62 7.70 6.66 -11.80
N ALA A 63 6.99 6.55 -10.67
CA ALA A 63 6.29 7.67 -10.05
C ALA A 63 7.24 8.80 -9.63
N VAL A 64 8.39 8.47 -9.02
CA VAL A 64 9.42 9.46 -8.66
C VAL A 64 10.04 10.10 -9.90
N GLN A 65 10.30 9.32 -10.95
CA GLN A 65 10.80 9.86 -12.22
C GLN A 65 9.82 10.84 -12.86
N CYS A 66 8.53 10.51 -12.93
CA CYS A 66 7.50 11.41 -13.44
C CYS A 66 7.39 12.69 -12.62
N HIS A 67 7.38 12.57 -11.28
CA HIS A 67 7.34 13.72 -10.39
C HIS A 67 8.51 14.68 -10.63
N ARG A 68 9.74 14.15 -10.70
CA ARG A 68 10.95 14.95 -10.98
C ARG A 68 10.93 15.62 -12.35
N ARG A 69 10.32 14.97 -13.35
CA ARG A 69 10.16 15.51 -14.72
C ARG A 69 8.92 16.40 -14.88
N ARG A 70 8.11 16.58 -13.83
CA ARG A 70 6.82 17.28 -13.86
C ARG A 70 5.85 16.72 -14.91
N THR A 71 5.89 15.41 -15.13
CA THR A 71 4.97 14.69 -16.00
C THR A 71 3.92 13.93 -15.19
N ALA A 72 2.87 13.44 -15.87
CA ALA A 72 1.81 12.66 -15.23
C ALA A 72 2.38 11.41 -14.55
N SER A 73 2.03 11.19 -13.28
CA SER A 73 2.41 9.97 -12.55
C SER A 73 1.66 8.75 -13.08
N PRO A 74 2.27 7.55 -13.06
CA PRO A 74 1.58 6.32 -13.40
C PRO A 74 0.38 6.11 -12.48
N SER A 75 -0.73 5.62 -13.03
CA SER A 75 -1.90 5.28 -12.22
C SER A 75 -1.60 4.05 -11.35
N LEU A 76 -2.06 4.11 -10.10
CA LEU A 76 -2.10 2.96 -9.19
C LEU A 76 -3.39 2.14 -9.37
N LEU A 77 -4.41 2.69 -10.02
CA LEU A 77 -5.65 1.97 -10.32
C LEU A 77 -5.40 0.96 -11.45
N PRO A 78 -6.06 -0.21 -11.41
CA PRO A 78 -5.97 -1.17 -12.49
C PRO A 78 -6.48 -0.54 -13.79
N ARG A 79 -5.79 -0.81 -14.91
CA ARG A 79 -6.32 -0.48 -16.23
C ARG A 79 -7.56 -1.35 -16.45
N ARG A 80 -8.72 -0.72 -16.65
CA ARG A 80 -9.90 -1.43 -17.17
C ARG A 80 -9.54 -1.90 -18.58
N ILE A 81 -9.63 -3.22 -18.80
CA ILE A 81 -9.69 -3.83 -20.13
C ILE A 81 -11.13 -3.71 -20.59
#